data_AF-A0A0B6Y3H0-F1
#
_entry.id   AF-A0A0B6Y3H0-F1
#
_cell.length_a   1.000
_cell.length_b   1.000
_cell.length_c   1.000
_cell.angle_alpha   90.00
_cell.angle_beta   90.00
_cell.angle_gamma   90.00
#
_symmetry.space_group_name_H-M   'P 1'
#
loop_
_entity.id
_entity.type
_entity.pdbx_description
1 polymer ?
#
loop_
_entity_poly.entity_id
_entity_poly.type
_entity_poly.pdbx_seq_one_letter_code
_entity_poly.pdbx_strand_id
1 'polypeptide(L)'
;PVPGCPTGYVGPGGISEGGMYANCTGGATGYVDSLMLGYEHMYGQPTPTVIYQTRYPFDPEGFLATLNSVFLCFLGVQCGRIILIYKDHKQRLIRFLIWAVLLGALGALLTKCSRDDGW
;
A
#
# COMPACT_ATOMS: atom_id res chain seq x y z
N PRO A 1 12.95 -10.09 -2.35
CA PRO A 1 11.91 -10.99 -2.93
C PRO A 1 11.38 -11.89 -1.81
N VAL A 2 10.07 -12.15 -1.77
CA VAL A 2 9.46 -13.00 -0.72
C VAL A 2 9.74 -14.46 -1.06
N PRO A 3 10.28 -15.27 -0.13
CA PRO A 3 10.54 -16.69 -0.39
C PRO A 3 9.25 -17.43 -0.77
N GLY A 4 9.22 -18.08 -1.93
CA GLY A 4 8.09 -18.91 -2.37
C GLY A 4 6.92 -18.18 -3.01
N CYS A 5 7.02 -16.87 -3.27
CA CYS A 5 5.98 -16.06 -3.93
C CYS A 5 6.53 -15.37 -5.18
N PRO A 6 5.67 -15.06 -6.17
CA PRO A 6 6.12 -14.30 -7.33
C PRO A 6 6.55 -12.88 -6.93
N THR A 7 7.52 -12.35 -7.65
CA THR A 7 8.03 -11.00 -7.43
C THR A 7 6.90 -9.98 -7.60
N GLY A 8 6.81 -9.02 -6.69
CA GLY A 8 5.76 -7.98 -6.72
C GLY A 8 4.39 -8.41 -6.19
N TYR A 9 4.22 -9.66 -5.74
CA TYR A 9 2.94 -10.09 -5.20
C TYR A 9 2.61 -9.37 -3.89
N VAL A 10 1.40 -8.80 -3.81
CA VAL A 10 0.82 -8.12 -2.63
C VAL A 10 -0.61 -8.59 -2.34
N GLY A 11 -1.02 -9.69 -2.97
CA GLY A 11 -2.38 -10.21 -2.89
C GLY A 11 -2.69 -10.94 -1.57
N PRO A 12 -3.97 -11.33 -1.39
CA PRO A 12 -4.43 -11.95 -0.15
C PRO A 12 -3.91 -13.38 0.06
N GLY A 13 -3.50 -14.09 -1.01
CA GLY A 13 -3.05 -15.48 -0.92
C GLY A 13 -4.21 -16.45 -0.60
N GLY A 14 -3.90 -17.60 -0.01
CA GLY A 14 -4.92 -18.61 0.31
C GLY A 14 -5.58 -19.20 -0.95
N ILE A 15 -6.91 -19.29 -0.97
CA ILE A 15 -7.70 -19.74 -2.14
C ILE A 15 -7.82 -18.68 -3.24
N SER A 16 -7.24 -17.49 -3.05
CA SER A 16 -7.19 -16.48 -4.10
C SER A 16 -6.47 -17.01 -5.34
N GLU A 17 -6.90 -16.56 -6.52
CA GLU A 17 -6.35 -16.98 -7.82
C GLU A 17 -6.32 -18.52 -7.99
N GLY A 18 -7.36 -19.20 -7.51
CA GLY A 18 -7.48 -20.66 -7.61
C GLY A 18 -6.54 -21.43 -6.68
N GLY A 19 -5.97 -20.78 -5.66
CA GLY A 19 -5.10 -21.43 -4.67
C GLY A 19 -3.62 -21.48 -5.07
N MET A 20 -3.22 -20.84 -6.16
CA MET A 20 -1.83 -20.86 -6.64
C MET A 20 -0.84 -20.27 -5.63
N TYR A 21 -1.27 -19.28 -4.83
CA TYR A 21 -0.43 -18.56 -3.88
C TYR A 21 -0.90 -18.73 -2.42
N ALA A 22 -1.23 -19.99 -2.05
CA ALA A 22 -1.80 -20.31 -0.75
C ALA A 22 -0.97 -19.87 0.46
N ASN A 23 0.37 -19.92 0.33
CA ASN A 23 1.31 -19.59 1.41
C ASN A 23 1.88 -18.15 1.33
N CYS A 24 1.29 -17.30 0.49
CA CYS A 24 1.79 -15.96 0.21
C CYS A 24 0.88 -14.86 0.78
N THR A 25 0.25 -15.09 1.93
CA THR A 25 -0.70 -14.15 2.51
C THR A 25 -0.09 -12.76 2.71
N GLY A 26 -0.64 -11.76 2.03
CA GLY A 26 -0.14 -10.37 2.11
C GLY A 26 1.15 -10.10 1.33
N GLY A 27 1.73 -11.11 0.68
CA GLY A 27 2.89 -10.99 -0.20
C GLY A 27 4.05 -10.18 0.39
N ALA A 28 4.59 -9.25 -0.39
CA ALA A 28 5.69 -8.38 0.02
C ALA A 28 5.36 -7.51 1.23
N THR A 29 4.12 -7.01 1.32
CA THR A 29 3.68 -6.18 2.43
C THR A 29 3.68 -6.96 3.74
N GLY A 30 3.03 -8.13 3.76
CA GLY A 30 3.01 -9.01 4.94
C GLY A 30 4.39 -9.53 5.33
N TYR A 31 5.26 -9.77 4.35
CA TYR A 31 6.64 -10.18 4.62
C TYR A 31 7.46 -9.08 5.32
N VAL A 32 7.35 -7.83 4.88
CA VAL A 32 8.06 -6.70 5.53
C VAL A 32 7.48 -6.42 6.90
N ASP A 33 6.16 -6.43 7.04
CA ASP A 33 5.49 -6.17 8.32
C ASP A 33 5.83 -7.26 9.36
N SER A 34 5.87 -8.54 8.96
CA SER A 34 6.31 -9.63 9.84
C SER A 34 7.77 -9.54 10.26
N LEU A 35 8.65 -9.00 9.40
CA LEU A 35 10.06 -8.78 9.73
C LEU A 35 10.25 -7.64 10.73
N MET A 36 9.46 -6.57 10.61
CA MET A 36 9.56 -5.38 11.47
C MET A 36 8.85 -5.54 12.82
N LEU A 37 7.61 -6.04 12.82
CA LEU A 37 6.77 -6.17 14.01
C LEU A 37 6.95 -7.52 14.73
N GLY A 38 7.44 -8.53 14.01
CA GLY A 38 7.56 -9.90 14.51
C GLY A 38 6.23 -10.67 14.47
N TYR A 39 6.31 -11.99 14.35
CA TYR A 39 5.14 -12.87 14.25
C TYR A 39 4.24 -12.85 15.50
N GLU A 40 4.80 -12.56 16.67
CA GLU A 40 4.08 -12.50 17.96
C GLU A 40 3.13 -11.30 18.05
N HIS A 41 3.36 -10.24 17.27
CA HIS A 41 2.50 -9.05 17.26
C HIS A 41 1.38 -9.14 16.21
N MET A 42 1.48 -10.09 15.27
CA MET A 42 0.52 -10.22 14.19
C MET A 42 -0.71 -11.02 14.63
N TYR A 43 -1.87 -10.67 14.08
CA TYR A 43 -3.10 -11.42 14.32
C TYR A 43 -2.93 -12.87 13.85
N GLY A 44 -3.05 -13.83 14.77
CA GLY A 44 -2.97 -15.26 14.45
C GLY A 44 -4.17 -15.80 13.66
N GLN A 45 -5.34 -15.16 13.77
CA GLN A 45 -6.54 -15.45 12.98
C GLN A 45 -7.08 -14.17 12.33
N PRO A 46 -6.40 -13.67 11.29
CA PRO A 46 -6.80 -12.43 10.65
C PRO A 46 -8.04 -12.65 9.75
N THR A 47 -8.75 -11.59 9.39
CA THR A 47 -9.95 -11.65 8.53
C THR A 47 -9.74 -12.42 7.21
N PRO A 48 -8.57 -12.36 6.53
CA PRO A 48 -8.29 -13.18 5.35
C PRO A 48 -8.35 -14.69 5.61
N THR A 49 -8.16 -15.16 6.85
CA THR A 49 -8.28 -16.59 7.17
C THR A 49 -9.70 -17.10 7.02
N VAL A 50 -10.71 -16.26 7.27
CA VAL A 50 -12.12 -16.65 7.10
C VAL A 50 -12.52 -16.65 5.64
N ILE A 51 -12.09 -15.65 4.88
CA ILE A 51 -12.55 -15.41 3.50
C ILE A 51 -11.71 -16.19 2.49
N TYR A 52 -10.38 -16.17 2.66
CA TYR A 52 -9.42 -16.76 1.74
C TYR A 52 -8.77 -18.04 2.29
N GLN A 53 -9.18 -18.53 3.46
CA GLN A 53 -8.61 -19.74 4.09
C GLN A 53 -7.08 -19.67 4.24
N THR A 54 -6.55 -18.47 4.46
CA THR A 54 -5.12 -18.23 4.64
C THR A 54 -4.63 -18.81 5.96
N ARG A 55 -3.46 -19.46 5.94
CA ARG A 55 -2.84 -20.06 7.14
C ARG A 55 -1.81 -19.17 7.83
N TYR A 56 -1.36 -18.10 7.18
CA TYR A 56 -0.33 -17.21 7.71
C TYR A 56 -0.95 -16.02 8.44
N PRO A 57 -0.33 -15.58 9.55
CA PRO A 57 -0.75 -14.38 10.26
C PRO A 57 -0.54 -13.16 9.35
N PHE A 58 -1.45 -12.19 9.44
CA PHE A 58 -1.42 -10.98 8.65
C PHE A 58 -1.96 -9.83 9.48
N ASP A 59 -1.27 -8.71 9.46
CA ASP A 59 -1.67 -7.52 10.19
C ASP A 59 -2.19 -6.45 9.22
N PRO A 60 -3.50 -6.11 9.25
CA PRO A 60 -4.02 -5.02 8.43
C PRO A 60 -3.48 -3.64 8.85
N GLU A 61 -2.95 -3.50 10.07
CA GLU A 61 -2.39 -2.26 10.65
C GLU A 61 -0.85 -2.28 10.66
N GLY A 62 -0.24 -3.12 9.81
CA GLY A 62 1.21 -3.25 9.72
C GLY A 62 1.96 -1.94 9.43
N PHE A 63 3.27 -1.99 9.56
CA PHE A 63 4.14 -0.81 9.42
C PHE A 63 3.97 -0.11 8.05
N LEU A 64 3.93 -0.88 6.97
CA LEU A 64 3.75 -0.35 5.61
C LEU A 64 2.35 0.26 5.42
N ALA A 65 1.31 -0.34 5.98
CA ALA A 65 -0.04 0.20 5.95
C ALA A 65 -0.15 1.51 6.74
N THR A 66 0.51 1.58 7.89
CA THR A 66 0.60 2.78 8.72
C THR A 66 1.31 3.92 7.98
N LEU A 67 2.46 3.66 7.35
CA LEU A 67 3.17 4.68 6.57
C LEU A 67 2.33 5.23 5.42
N ASN A 68 1.62 4.36 4.70
CA ASN A 68 0.73 4.78 3.63
C ASN A 68 -0.41 5.68 4.16
N SER A 69 -0.95 5.34 5.34
CA SER A 69 -1.99 6.14 5.99
C SER A 69 -1.48 7.51 6.45
N VAL A 70 -0.27 7.58 7.01
CA VAL A 70 0.39 8.85 7.37
C VAL A 70 0.59 9.73 6.14
N PHE A 71 1.05 9.14 5.02
CA PHE A 71 1.23 9.87 3.77
C PHE A 71 -0.11 10.42 3.23
N LEU A 72 -1.18 9.61 3.25
CA LEU A 72 -2.51 10.05 2.84
C LEU A 72 -3.02 11.21 3.71
N CYS A 73 -2.82 11.13 5.03
CA CYS A 73 -3.17 12.20 5.97
C CYS A 73 -2.40 13.49 5.65
N PHE A 74 -1.10 13.40 5.38
CA PHE A 74 -0.28 14.54 4.97
C PHE A 74 -0.81 15.22 3.71
N LEU A 75 -1.19 14.44 2.69
CA LEU A 75 -1.80 14.98 1.47
C LEU A 75 -3.12 15.70 1.76
N GLY A 76 -3.94 15.16 2.66
CA GLY A 76 -5.16 15.80 3.15
C GLY A 76 -4.89 17.17 3.81
N VAL A 77 -3.87 17.25 4.67
CA VAL A 77 -3.45 18.52 5.29
C VAL A 77 -2.99 19.53 4.24
N GLN A 78 -2.20 19.12 3.24
CA GLN A 78 -1.78 20.01 2.16
C GLN A 78 -2.98 20.52 1.36
N CYS A 79 -3.94 19.66 1.05
CA CYS A 79 -5.18 20.04 0.38
C CYS A 79 -5.96 21.07 1.20
N GLY A 80 -6.16 20.82 2.50
CA GLY A 80 -6.83 21.75 3.41
C GLY A 80 -6.14 23.11 3.48
N ARG A 81 -4.81 23.14 3.57
CA ARG A 81 -4.03 24.39 3.56
C ARG A 81 -4.22 25.19 2.28
N ILE A 82 -4.25 24.53 1.12
CA ILE A 82 -4.47 25.20 -0.17
C ILE A 82 -5.87 25.83 -0.22
N ILE A 83 -6.90 25.14 0.26
CA ILE A 83 -8.27 25.65 0.28
C ILE A 83 -8.40 26.84 1.23
N LEU A 84 -7.80 26.77 2.42
CA LEU A 84 -7.92 27.81 3.45
C LEU A 84 -7.12 29.09 3.13
N ILE A 85 -5.90 28.95 2.59
CA ILE A 85 -5.01 30.10 2.36
C ILE A 85 -5.37 30.84 1.08
N TYR A 86 -5.67 30.12 -0.01
CA TYR A 86 -5.94 30.72 -1.31
C TYR A 86 -7.44 30.87 -1.48
N LYS A 87 -7.94 32.10 -1.63
CA LYS A 87 -9.38 32.35 -1.84
C LYS A 87 -9.79 32.30 -3.31
N ASP A 88 -8.87 32.65 -4.22
CA ASP A 88 -9.11 32.62 -5.66
C ASP A 88 -9.10 31.20 -6.25
N HIS A 89 -10.12 30.90 -7.06
CA HIS A 89 -10.25 29.60 -7.72
C HIS A 89 -9.08 29.29 -8.66
N LYS A 90 -8.58 30.28 -9.40
CA LYS A 90 -7.44 30.11 -10.32
C LYS A 90 -6.16 29.70 -9.55
N GLN A 91 -5.90 30.33 -8.41
CA GLN A 91 -4.72 30.03 -7.59
C GLN A 91 -4.79 28.64 -6.97
N ARG A 92 -6.00 28.19 -6.56
CA ARG A 92 -6.22 26.81 -6.08
C ARG A 92 -5.96 25.78 -7.17
N LEU A 93 -6.53 25.98 -8.36
CA LEU A 93 -6.39 25.07 -9.50
C LEU A 93 -4.93 24.89 -9.92
N ILE A 94 -4.18 25.98 -10.06
CA ILE A 94 -2.76 25.91 -10.45
C ILE A 94 -1.96 25.06 -9.45
N ARG A 95 -2.20 25.23 -8.14
CA ARG A 95 -1.49 24.47 -7.10
C ARG A 95 -1.88 23.00 -7.09
N PHE A 96 -3.14 22.68 -7.27
CA PHE A 96 -3.57 21.28 -7.41
C PHE A 96 -2.97 20.63 -8.65
N LEU A 97 -2.89 21.35 -9.77
CA LEU A 97 -2.20 20.86 -10.97
C LEU A 97 -0.72 20.60 -10.72
N ILE A 98 -0.02 21.50 -10.02
CA ILE A 98 1.39 21.28 -9.66
C ILE A 98 1.54 20.01 -8.80
N TRP A 99 0.71 19.83 -7.77
CA TRP A 99 0.73 18.62 -6.96
C TRP A 99 0.41 17.35 -7.76
N ALA A 100 -0.56 17.42 -8.67
CA ALA A 100 -0.92 16.30 -9.55
C ALA A 100 0.23 15.92 -10.49
N VAL A 101 0.90 16.89 -11.10
CA VAL A 101 2.06 16.64 -11.97
C VAL A 101 3.23 16.08 -11.18
N LEU A 102 3.52 16.62 -9.99
CA LEU A 102 4.62 16.15 -9.14
C LEU A 102 4.39 14.71 -8.66
N LEU A 103 3.22 14.41 -8.11
CA LEU A 103 2.88 13.07 -7.63
C LEU A 103 2.77 12.08 -8.79
N GLY A 104 2.21 12.49 -9.93
CA GLY A 104 2.14 11.69 -11.14
C GLY A 104 3.51 11.36 -11.72
N ALA A 105 4.42 12.33 -11.78
CA ALA A 105 5.79 12.13 -12.24
C ALA A 105 6.59 11.23 -11.28
N LEU A 106 6.43 11.42 -9.96
CA LEU A 106 7.05 10.56 -8.97
C LEU A 106 6.53 9.12 -9.07
N GLY A 107 5.21 8.95 -9.21
CA GLY A 107 4.60 7.64 -9.43
C GLY A 107 5.11 6.97 -10.71
N ALA A 108 5.13 7.70 -11.82
CA ALA A 108 5.66 7.22 -13.10
C ALA A 108 7.14 6.83 -13.03
N LEU A 109 7.95 7.58 -12.29
CA LEU A 109 9.36 7.28 -12.08
C LEU A 109 9.55 6.01 -11.25
N LEU A 110 8.78 5.85 -10.17
CA LEU A 110 8.84 4.70 -9.28
C LEU A 110 8.36 3.41 -9.96
N THR A 111 7.28 3.50 -10.75
CA THR A 111 6.73 2.35 -11.48
C THR A 111 7.42 2.11 -12.82
N LYS A 112 8.38 2.96 -13.23
CA LYS A 112 9.00 2.93 -14.55
C LYS A 112 7.97 2.99 -15.71
N CYS A 113 6.80 3.58 -15.46
CA CYS A 113 5.63 3.49 -16.34
C CYS A 113 5.22 2.06 -16.73
N SER A 114 5.65 1.05 -15.96
CA SER A 114 5.32 -0.35 -16.16
C SER A 114 4.30 -0.79 -15.12
N ARG A 115 3.42 -1.73 -15.52
CA ARG A 115 2.37 -2.26 -14.65
C ARG A 115 2.91 -3.31 -13.68
N ASP A 116 3.84 -4.13 -14.14
CA ASP A 116 4.30 -5.32 -13.43
C ASP A 116 5.83 -5.30 -13.16
N ASP A 117 6.59 -4.40 -13.81
CA ASP A 117 8.06 -4.27 -13.68
C ASP A 117 8.48 -2.89 -13.11
N GLY A 118 8.01 -2.60 -11.89
CA GLY A 118 8.58 -1.54 -11.06
C GLY A 118 9.96 -1.93 -10.50
N TRP A 119 10.66 -0.98 -9.87
CA TRP A 119 11.92 -1.27 -9.18
C TRP A 119 11.77 -2.23 -7.99
#